data_AF-A0A7V3BL54-F1
#
_entry.id   AF-A0A7V3BL54-F1
#
_cell.length_a   1.000
_cell.length_b   1.000
_cell.length_c   1.000
_cell.angle_alpha   90.00
_cell.angle_beta   90.00
_cell.angle_gamma   90.00
#
_symmetry.space_group_name_H-M   'P 1'
#
loop_
_entity.id
_entity.type
_entity.pdbx_description
1 polymer ?
#
loop_
_entity_poly.entity_id
_entity_poly.type
_entity_poly.pdbx_seq_one_letter_code
_entity_poly.pdbx_strand_id
1 'polypeptide(L)'
;MVNNLLKQARRVVIGIIGFTVLLIGVALLVLPGPAFIVIPAGLAILAIEFAWARRWLEHIKQRAAQAGDRLFRKSTANQRQKAEKP
;
A
#
# COMPACT_ATOMS: atom_id res chain seq x y z
N MET A 1 11.89 -9.25 -19.10
CA MET A 1 11.43 -10.16 -18.02
C MET A 1 11.79 -9.70 -16.60
N VAL A 2 12.42 -8.53 -16.39
CA VAL A 2 12.87 -8.06 -15.06
C VAL A 2 11.76 -7.44 -14.20
N ASN A 3 10.72 -6.88 -14.83
CA ASN A 3 9.64 -6.16 -14.13
C ASN A 3 8.78 -7.06 -13.24
N ASN A 4 8.68 -8.35 -13.55
CA ASN A 4 7.92 -9.31 -12.75
C ASN A 4 8.71 -9.73 -11.50
N LEU A 5 10.05 -9.82 -11.62
CA LEU A 5 10.95 -10.10 -10.51
C LEU A 5 10.94 -8.97 -9.48
N LEU A 6 10.94 -7.71 -9.92
CA LEU A 6 10.80 -6.55 -9.03
C LEU A 6 9.44 -6.55 -8.31
N LYS A 7 8.36 -6.91 -9.00
CA LYS A 7 7.02 -7.05 -8.38
C LYS A 7 6.95 -8.22 -7.39
N GLN A 8 7.56 -9.36 -7.70
CA GLN A 8 7.59 -10.53 -6.82
C GLN A 8 8.51 -10.31 -5.62
N ALA A 9 9.72 -9.81 -5.83
CA ALA A 9 10.64 -9.43 -4.76
C ALA A 9 9.99 -8.42 -3.82
N ARG A 10 9.31 -7.40 -4.38
CA ARG A 10 8.50 -6.47 -3.59
C ARG A 10 7.48 -7.23 -2.76
N ARG A 11 6.64 -8.09 -3.36
CA ARG A 11 5.60 -8.89 -2.68
C ARG A 11 6.15 -9.81 -1.57
N VAL A 12 7.30 -10.44 -1.80
CA VAL A 12 7.98 -11.31 -0.83
C VAL A 12 8.51 -10.50 0.35
N VAL A 13 9.14 -9.35 0.09
CA VAL A 13 9.61 -8.42 1.13
C VAL A 13 8.44 -7.96 2.02
N ILE A 14 7.25 -7.73 1.45
CA ILE A 14 6.03 -7.36 2.22
C ILE A 14 5.61 -8.51 3.13
N GLY A 15 5.56 -9.72 2.57
CA GLY A 15 5.16 -10.91 3.32
C GLY A 15 6.11 -11.17 4.48
N ILE A 16 7.42 -11.05 4.24
CA ILE A 16 8.44 -11.19 5.27
C ILE A 16 8.25 -10.14 6.36
N ILE A 17 8.11 -8.86 6.01
CA ILE A 17 7.92 -7.77 6.97
C ILE A 17 6.64 -7.95 7.79
N GLY A 18 5.51 -8.22 7.14
CA GLY A 18 4.24 -8.43 7.84
C GLY A 18 4.27 -9.66 8.74
N PHE A 19 5.00 -10.72 8.35
CA PHE A 19 5.18 -11.92 9.17
C PHE A 19 6.07 -11.67 10.40
N THR A 20 7.17 -10.92 10.28
CA THR A 20 7.97 -10.53 11.45
C THR A 20 7.18 -9.65 12.40
N VAL A 21 6.40 -8.70 11.87
CA VAL A 21 5.52 -7.85 12.67
C VAL A 21 4.49 -8.67 13.43
N LEU A 22 3.82 -9.61 12.75
CA LEU A 22 2.86 -10.52 13.36
C LEU A 22 3.50 -11.34 14.48
N LEU A 23 4.67 -11.94 14.24
CA LEU A 23 5.39 -12.73 15.24
C LEU A 23 5.75 -11.90 16.47
N ILE A 24 6.21 -10.66 16.29
CA ILE A 24 6.52 -9.77 17.41
C ILE A 24 5.22 -9.42 18.16
N GLY A 25 4.14 -9.05 17.46
CA GLY A 25 2.85 -8.77 18.09
C GLY A 25 2.30 -9.95 18.90
N VAL A 26 2.43 -11.18 18.39
CA VAL A 26 2.05 -12.41 19.09
C VAL A 26 2.95 -12.68 20.29
N ALA A 27 4.26 -12.52 20.16
CA ALA A 27 5.19 -12.68 21.28
C ALA A 27 4.88 -11.71 22.44
N LEU A 28 4.41 -10.50 22.12
CA LEU A 28 4.01 -9.49 23.10
C LEU A 28 2.66 -9.81 23.78
N LEU A 29 1.79 -10.60 23.13
CA LEU A 29 0.51 -11.04 23.70
C LEU A 29 0.67 -12.25 24.64
N VAL A 30 1.69 -13.08 24.39
CA VAL A 30 1.90 -14.35 25.12
C VAL A 30 2.60 -14.16 26.47
N LEU A 31 3.33 -13.06 26.71
CA LEU A 31 3.97 -12.80 28.01
C LEU A 31 3.16 -11.77 28.82
N PRO A 32 2.25 -12.18 29.73
CA PRO A 32 1.62 -11.28 30.69
C PRO A 32 2.66 -10.89 31.76
N GLY A 33 3.49 -9.89 31.47
CA GLY A 33 4.60 -9.51 32.36
C GLY A 33 5.30 -8.17 32.07
N PRO A 34 5.47 -7.71 30.81
CA PRO A 34 6.24 -6.50 30.53
C PRO A 34 5.44 -5.44 29.74
N ALA A 35 4.33 -4.94 30.29
CA ALA A 35 3.48 -3.94 29.61
C ALA A 35 4.25 -2.68 29.14
N PHE A 36 5.30 -2.27 29.85
CA PHE A 36 6.16 -1.13 29.50
C PHE A 36 7.05 -1.37 28.28
N ILE A 37 7.39 -2.61 27.94
CA ILE A 37 8.16 -2.93 26.73
C ILE A 37 7.21 -3.13 25.56
N VAL A 38 6.04 -3.71 25.82
CA VAL A 38 5.01 -4.00 24.80
C VAL A 38 4.45 -2.73 24.15
N ILE A 39 4.21 -1.67 24.92
CA ILE A 39 3.67 -0.41 24.37
C ILE A 39 4.63 0.25 23.36
N PRO A 40 5.90 0.57 23.70
CA PRO A 40 6.85 1.14 22.75
C PRO A 40 7.21 0.16 21.63
N ALA A 41 7.24 -1.15 21.88
CA ALA A 41 7.45 -2.15 20.82
C ALA A 41 6.27 -2.19 19.83
N GLY A 42 5.04 -2.18 20.33
CA GLY A 42 3.82 -2.09 19.53
C GLY A 42 3.76 -0.78 18.72
N LEU A 43 4.13 0.35 19.33
CA LEU A 43 4.25 1.65 18.65
C LEU A 43 5.35 1.65 17.57
N ALA A 44 6.51 1.04 17.84
CA ALA A 44 7.59 0.92 16.86
C ALA A 44 7.15 0.08 15.65
N ILE A 45 6.44 -1.00 15.90
CA ILE A 45 5.82 -1.85 14.87
C ILE A 45 4.78 -1.08 14.06
N LEU A 46 3.84 -0.42 14.74
CA LEU A 46 2.84 0.41 14.08
C LEU A 46 3.54 1.49 13.23
N ALA A 47 4.59 2.14 13.73
CA ALA A 47 5.32 3.15 12.97
C ALA A 47 5.97 2.58 11.68
N ILE A 48 6.54 1.38 11.75
CA ILE A 48 7.13 0.68 10.60
C ILE A 48 6.06 0.27 9.59
N GLU A 49 4.96 -0.30 10.05
CA GLU A 49 3.78 -0.65 9.25
C GLU A 49 3.16 0.59 8.58
N PHE A 50 2.97 1.69 9.30
CA PHE A 50 2.43 2.95 8.78
C PHE A 50 3.35 3.57 7.71
N ALA A 51 4.66 3.57 7.92
CA ALA A 51 5.62 4.04 6.92
C ALA A 51 5.53 3.21 5.62
N TRP A 52 5.23 1.93 5.75
CA TRP A 52 4.99 1.03 4.62
C TRP A 52 3.64 1.29 3.95
N ALA A 53 2.56 1.43 4.72
CA ALA A 53 1.23 1.77 4.23
C ALA A 53 1.22 3.09 3.44
N ARG A 54 1.98 4.09 3.90
CA ARG A 54 2.11 5.38 3.23
C ARG A 54 2.75 5.25 1.85
N ARG A 55 3.78 4.40 1.73
CA ARG A 55 4.38 4.04 0.42
C ARG A 55 3.36 3.36 -0.48
N TRP A 56 2.56 2.43 0.04
CA TRP A 56 1.49 1.80 -0.73
C TRP A 56 0.43 2.77 -1.21
N LEU A 57 0.00 3.68 -0.34
CA LEU A 57 -0.99 4.68 -0.66
C LEU A 57 -0.50 5.58 -1.80
N GLU A 58 0.79 5.94 -1.81
CA GLU A 58 1.40 6.70 -2.91
C GLU A 58 1.30 5.95 -4.24
N HIS A 59 1.57 4.63 -4.25
CA HIS A 59 1.42 3.82 -5.45
C HIS A 59 -0.04 3.70 -5.91
N ILE A 60 -0.99 3.60 -4.98
CA ILE A 60 -2.42 3.56 -5.29
C ILE A 60 -2.86 4.91 -5.85
N LYS A 61 -2.45 6.02 -5.23
CA LYS A 61 -2.76 7.39 -5.65
C LYS A 61 -2.25 7.66 -7.06
N GLN A 62 -1.03 7.23 -7.39
CA GLN A 62 -0.50 7.34 -8.76
C GLN A 62 -1.34 6.56 -9.77
N ARG A 63 -1.80 5.36 -9.42
CA ARG A 63 -2.68 4.58 -10.31
C ARG A 63 -4.09 5.16 -10.40
N ALA A 64 -4.62 5.69 -9.31
CA ALA A 64 -5.92 6.35 -9.26
C ALA A 64 -5.92 7.65 -10.08
N ALA A 65 -4.84 8.45 -10.00
CA ALA A 65 -4.67 9.65 -10.82
C ALA A 65 -4.66 9.30 -12.32
N GLN A 66 -3.89 8.27 -12.72
CA GLN A 66 -3.87 7.81 -14.11
C GLN A 66 -5.22 7.25 -14.58
N ALA A 67 -5.99 6.62 -13.70
CA ALA A 67 -7.34 6.14 -14.01
C ALA A 67 -8.32 7.32 -14.16
N GLY A 68 -8.24 8.31 -13.27
CA GLY A 68 -9.02 9.55 -13.33
C GLY A 68 -8.77 10.31 -14.62
N ASP A 69 -7.51 10.56 -14.98
CA ASP A 69 -7.15 11.30 -16.20
C ASP A 69 -7.69 10.64 -17.47
N ARG A 70 -7.72 9.30 -17.51
CA ARG A 70 -8.28 8.54 -18.65
C ARG A 70 -9.80 8.69 -18.73
N LEU A 71 -10.50 8.77 -17.60
CA LEU A 71 -11.94 8.99 -17.57
C LEU A 71 -12.29 10.44 -17.94
N PHE A 72 -11.59 11.42 -17.37
CA PHE A 72 -11.80 12.83 -17.70
C PHE A 72 -11.47 13.15 -19.17
N ARG A 73 -10.38 12.60 -19.72
CA ARG A 73 -10.01 12.81 -21.14
C ARG A 73 -11.04 12.21 -22.11
N LYS A 74 -11.63 11.06 -21.77
CA LYS A 74 -12.58 10.37 -22.65
C LYS A 74 -13.91 11.12 -22.76
N SER A 75 -14.33 11.81 -21.70
CA SER A 75 -15.58 12.58 -21.67
C SER A 75 -15.54 13.80 -22.60
N THR A 76 -14.41 14.51 -22.68
CA THR A 76 -14.30 15.74 -23.49
C THR A 76 -14.09 15.44 -24.97
N ALA A 77 -13.37 14.37 -25.31
CA ALA A 77 -13.15 13.96 -26.70
C ALA A 77 -14.42 13.35 -27.33
N ASN A 78 -15.20 12.59 -26.55
CA ASN A 78 -16.43 11.98 -27.02
C ASN A 78 -17.58 12.99 -27.20
N GLN A 79 -17.60 14.08 -26.41
CA GLN A 79 -18.60 15.15 -26.57
C GLN A 79 -18.42 15.94 -27.86
N ARG A 80 -17.18 16.20 -28.28
CA ARG A 80 -16.89 16.88 -29.55
C ARG A 80 -17.27 16.02 -30.76
N GLN A 81 -17.00 14.71 -30.72
CA GLN A 81 -17.45 13.79 -31.77
C GLN A 81 -18.97 13.67 -31.85
N LYS A 82 -19.70 13.84 -30.75
CA LYS A 82 -21.17 13.77 -30.74
C LYS A 82 -21.84 15.04 -31.28
N ALA A 83 -21.16 16.19 -31.25
CA ALA A 83 -21.67 17.46 -31.78
C ALA A 83 -21.43 17.65 -33.30
N GLU A 84 -20.54 16.85 -33.90
CA GLU A 84 -20.15 16.97 -35.32
C GLU A 84 -20.87 15.96 -36.24
N LYS A 85 -21.75 15.09 -35.70
CA LYS A 85 -22.49 14.14 -36.52
C LYS A 85 -23.85 14.74 -36.92
N PRO A 86 -24.08 15.05 -38.21
CA PRO A 86 -25.33 15.62 -38.71
C PRO A 86 -26.51 14.63 -38.62
#